data_AF-A0A345R0C5-F1
#
_entry.id   AF-A0A345R0C5-F1
#
_cell.length_a   1.000
_cell.length_b   1.000
_cell.length_c   1.000
_cell.angle_alpha   90.00
_cell.angle_beta   90.00
_cell.angle_gamma   90.00
#
_symmetry.space_group_name_H-M   'P 1'
#
loop_
_entity.id
_entity.type
_entity.pdbx_description
1 polymer ?
#
loop_
_entity_poly.entity_id
_entity_poly.type
_entity_poly.pdbx_seq_one_letter_code
_entity_poly.pdbx_strand_id
1 'polypeptide(L)'
;MRAQTESGGNLNKSTNEIKEFLVADYTKRGYLHAIRDLDVSPFLSNWERELIERKFESRTDVWKDYNRNCMNLLKSEMAIEEIPLTSHFQGTLASGRVKPDLWSTKATSRPSKVEQAAAEYYSENGFYVANVDDFISKTIAVSVYLSKYGQEKGENLIAGIFPTNGQIHELDNIQDLSLVSIEEWLRPTIIGAIDYFSRHAASHFNKDTMARMRKMKEEEKRSFLTPLFCQRAIFNAKNVDDLVAACLHAANHVPVRTMLDIYIRENVFSIRSGIPDLFIWNEKSFRFIEVKSPRDRPQLNQAYFYRYILRPLGLPFTIGKVVEN
;
A
#
# COMPACT_ATOMS: atom_id res chain seq x y z
N MET A 1 4.84 15.21 49.67
CA MET A 1 3.65 14.61 49.03
C MET A 1 4.01 14.24 47.60
N ARG A 2 4.31 12.96 47.34
CA ARG A 2 4.54 12.41 46.01
C ARG A 2 3.24 11.75 45.55
N ALA A 3 2.66 12.23 44.46
CA ALA A 3 1.58 11.53 43.78
C ALA A 3 2.20 10.45 42.88
N GLN A 4 1.98 9.19 43.22
CA GLN A 4 2.13 8.07 42.30
C GLN A 4 0.91 8.08 41.38
N THR A 5 1.11 8.36 40.09
CA THR A 5 0.10 8.17 39.07
C THR A 5 0.07 6.70 38.66
N GLU A 6 -1.02 6.03 39.01
CA GLU A 6 -1.39 4.69 38.56
C GLU A 6 -1.66 4.72 37.04
N SER A 7 -0.80 4.08 36.25
CA SER A 7 -1.04 3.82 34.81
C SER A 7 -0.99 2.33 34.45
N GLY A 8 -1.04 1.42 35.43
CA GLY A 8 -0.91 -0.03 35.21
C GLY A 8 -2.23 -0.81 35.00
N GLY A 9 -3.39 -0.16 35.11
CA GLY A 9 -4.68 -0.87 35.23
C GLY A 9 -5.40 -1.27 33.92
N ASN A 10 -5.10 -0.63 32.79
CA ASN A 10 -5.90 -0.81 31.55
C ASN A 10 -5.39 -1.89 30.59
N LEU A 11 -4.09 -2.23 30.62
CA LEU A 11 -3.50 -3.23 29.72
C LEU A 11 -3.85 -4.69 30.08
N ASN A 12 -4.07 -4.97 31.38
CA ASN A 12 -4.39 -6.33 31.83
C ASN A 12 -5.85 -6.71 31.57
N LYS A 13 -6.79 -5.76 31.60
CA LYS A 13 -8.19 -6.02 31.21
C LYS A 13 -8.32 -6.31 29.72
N SER A 14 -7.64 -5.55 28.87
CA SER A 14 -7.67 -5.78 27.42
C SER A 14 -7.08 -7.14 27.05
N THR A 15 -6.04 -7.60 27.75
CA THR A 15 -5.40 -8.89 27.45
C THR A 15 -6.33 -10.09 27.70
N ASN A 16 -7.11 -10.07 28.80
CA ASN A 16 -8.08 -11.13 29.07
C ASN A 16 -9.28 -11.09 28.12
N GLU A 17 -9.76 -9.89 27.78
CA GLU A 17 -10.86 -9.73 26.82
C GLU A 17 -10.44 -10.15 25.39
N ILE A 18 -9.19 -9.88 24.99
CA ILE A 18 -8.61 -10.36 23.73
C ILE A 18 -8.52 -11.90 23.75
N LYS A 19 -8.11 -12.52 24.87
CA LYS A 19 -8.08 -13.98 25.03
C LYS A 19 -9.48 -14.61 24.94
N GLU A 20 -10.48 -14.03 25.59
CA GLU A 20 -11.86 -14.54 25.51
C GLU A 20 -12.43 -14.40 24.09
N PHE A 21 -12.12 -13.30 23.40
CA PHE A 21 -12.51 -13.10 22.01
C PHE A 21 -11.79 -14.09 21.06
N LEU A 22 -10.50 -14.35 21.29
CA LEU A 22 -9.69 -15.35 20.57
C LEU A 22 -10.35 -16.73 20.65
N VAL A 23 -10.71 -17.18 21.86
CA VAL A 23 -11.38 -18.48 22.08
C VAL A 23 -12.72 -18.52 21.33
N ALA A 24 -13.52 -17.45 21.39
CA ALA A 24 -14.83 -17.40 20.76
C ALA A 24 -14.79 -17.41 19.21
N ASP A 25 -13.89 -16.67 18.56
CA ASP A 25 -13.77 -16.63 17.08
C ASP A 25 -13.32 -18.00 16.54
N TYR A 26 -12.44 -18.70 17.26
CA TYR A 26 -11.96 -20.03 16.87
C TYR A 26 -13.00 -21.14 17.06
N THR A 27 -13.73 -21.13 18.18
CA THR A 27 -14.87 -22.05 18.37
C THR A 27 -15.90 -21.89 17.24
N LYS A 28 -16.16 -20.65 16.83
CA LYS A 28 -17.12 -20.34 15.74
C LYS A 28 -16.64 -20.82 14.36
N ARG A 29 -15.33 -20.89 14.12
CA ARG A 29 -14.73 -21.37 12.87
C ARG A 29 -14.58 -22.91 12.80
N GLY A 30 -15.04 -23.64 13.81
CA GLY A 30 -15.02 -25.11 13.83
C GLY A 30 -13.65 -25.72 14.12
N TYR A 31 -12.64 -24.92 14.47
CA TYR A 31 -11.29 -25.39 14.77
C TYR A 31 -11.15 -25.96 16.20
N LEU A 32 -12.14 -25.75 17.07
CA LEU A 32 -12.02 -26.00 18.51
C LEU A 32 -13.30 -26.63 19.08
N HIS A 33 -13.47 -27.93 18.85
CA HIS A 33 -14.34 -28.77 19.69
C HIS A 33 -13.59 -29.45 20.84
N ALA A 34 -12.27 -29.42 20.84
CA ALA A 34 -11.46 -29.86 21.96
C ALA A 34 -10.47 -28.74 22.27
N ILE A 35 -10.26 -28.48 23.56
CA ILE A 35 -9.21 -27.61 24.11
C ILE A 35 -9.67 -26.17 24.47
N ARG A 36 -10.40 -26.03 25.58
CA ARG A 36 -10.66 -24.74 26.23
C ARG A 36 -9.44 -24.15 26.95
N ASP A 37 -8.35 -24.92 27.10
CA ASP A 37 -7.23 -24.62 28.01
C ASP A 37 -5.82 -24.57 27.38
N LEU A 38 -5.65 -24.77 26.06
CA LEU A 38 -4.36 -24.46 25.43
C LEU A 38 -4.32 -22.99 25.04
N ASP A 39 -3.25 -22.33 25.47
CA ASP A 39 -2.80 -21.10 24.85
C ASP A 39 -2.43 -21.42 23.39
N VAL A 40 -3.30 -21.07 22.45
CA VAL A 40 -3.06 -21.27 21.01
C VAL A 40 -2.13 -20.22 20.41
N SER A 41 -1.81 -19.18 21.19
CA SER A 41 -0.80 -18.15 20.91
C SER A 41 0.44 -18.71 20.19
N PRO A 42 1.14 -19.77 20.68
CA PRO A 42 2.38 -20.25 20.06
C PRO A 42 2.22 -20.82 18.64
N PHE A 43 0.98 -21.16 18.24
CA PHE A 43 0.68 -21.72 16.92
C PHE A 43 0.18 -20.66 15.92
N LEU A 44 -0.05 -19.43 16.38
CA LEU A 44 -0.42 -18.31 15.52
C LEU A 44 0.83 -17.62 15.01
N SER A 45 0.87 -17.41 13.69
CA SER A 45 1.78 -16.43 13.10
C SER A 45 1.54 -15.04 13.71
N ASN A 46 2.55 -14.17 13.65
CA ASN A 46 2.45 -12.84 14.25
C ASN A 46 1.27 -12.03 13.68
N TRP A 47 1.00 -12.14 12.37
CA TRP A 47 -0.09 -11.41 11.74
C TRP A 47 -1.48 -11.97 12.09
N GLU A 48 -1.61 -13.26 12.40
CA GLU A 48 -2.89 -13.84 12.85
C GLU A 48 -3.31 -13.26 14.20
N ARG A 49 -2.36 -13.08 15.12
CA ARG A 49 -2.62 -12.43 16.40
C ARG A 49 -3.08 -10.99 16.21
N GLU A 50 -2.35 -10.23 15.39
CA GLU A 50 -2.68 -8.83 15.07
C GLU A 50 -4.04 -8.69 14.36
N LEU A 51 -4.42 -9.65 13.51
CA LEU A 51 -5.73 -9.66 12.85
C LEU A 51 -6.87 -9.79 13.87
N ILE A 52 -6.65 -10.58 14.91
CA ILE A 52 -7.65 -10.81 15.96
C ILE A 52 -7.75 -9.59 16.88
N GLU A 53 -6.61 -9.01 17.26
CA GLU A 53 -6.56 -7.73 17.97
C GLU A 53 -7.31 -6.65 17.19
N ARG A 54 -7.09 -6.53 15.88
CA ARG A 54 -7.82 -5.58 15.04
C ARG A 54 -9.33 -5.81 15.03
N LYS A 55 -9.78 -7.07 14.94
CA LYS A 55 -11.22 -7.39 15.01
C LYS A 55 -11.81 -6.94 16.35
N PHE A 56 -11.10 -7.17 17.44
CA PHE A 56 -11.49 -6.71 18.76
C PHE A 56 -11.57 -5.18 18.82
N GLU A 57 -10.54 -4.48 18.35
CA GLU A 57 -10.46 -3.01 18.35
C GLU A 57 -11.50 -2.33 17.42
N SER A 58 -12.02 -3.07 16.45
CA SER A 58 -13.10 -2.60 15.56
C SER A 58 -14.51 -2.67 16.18
N ARG A 59 -14.66 -3.19 17.40
CA ARG A 59 -15.94 -3.20 18.10
C ARG A 59 -16.42 -1.79 18.43
N THR A 60 -17.73 -1.58 18.37
CA THR A 60 -18.36 -0.26 18.52
C THR A 60 -18.16 0.37 19.89
N ASP A 61 -17.99 -0.44 20.93
CA ASP A 61 -17.77 -0.02 22.33
C ASP A 61 -16.37 0.56 22.58
N VAL A 62 -15.37 0.18 21.77
CA VAL A 62 -13.98 0.68 21.87
C VAL A 62 -13.55 1.56 20.69
N TRP A 63 -14.40 1.69 19.66
CA TRP A 63 -14.10 2.39 18.40
C TRP A 63 -13.61 3.84 18.56
N LYS A 64 -14.17 4.60 19.51
CA LYS A 64 -13.76 6.01 19.73
C LYS A 64 -12.32 6.12 20.25
N ASP A 65 -11.96 5.25 21.18
CA ASP A 65 -10.60 5.21 21.75
C ASP A 65 -9.61 4.72 20.71
N TYR A 66 -10.02 3.71 19.94
CA TYR A 66 -9.27 3.20 18.81
C TYR A 66 -8.94 4.26 17.76
N ASN A 67 -9.94 5.03 17.29
CA ASN A 67 -9.71 6.11 16.32
C ASN A 67 -8.73 7.18 16.86
N ARG A 68 -8.91 7.55 18.12
CA ARG A 68 -8.06 8.53 18.80
C ARG A 68 -6.62 8.05 18.88
N ASN A 69 -6.42 6.80 19.27
CA ASN A 69 -5.09 6.19 19.37
C ASN A 69 -4.40 6.13 18.01
N CYS A 70 -5.11 5.74 16.95
CA CYS A 70 -4.55 5.71 15.61
C CYS A 70 -4.17 7.11 15.09
N MET A 71 -5.00 8.13 15.33
CA MET A 71 -4.67 9.50 14.92
C MET A 71 -3.54 10.12 15.75
N ASN A 72 -3.43 9.77 17.02
CA ASN A 72 -2.31 10.20 17.86
C ASN A 72 -1.00 9.57 17.39
N LEU A 73 -1.04 8.28 17.03
CA LEU A 73 0.10 7.55 16.47
C LEU A 73 0.67 8.25 15.23
N LEU A 74 -0.21 8.59 14.26
CA LEU A 74 0.17 9.38 13.08
C LEU A 74 0.91 10.66 13.45
N LYS A 75 0.40 11.40 14.45
CA LYS A 75 0.96 12.69 14.85
C LYS A 75 2.27 12.59 15.60
N SER A 76 2.46 11.54 16.40
CA SER A 76 3.64 11.40 17.26
C SER A 76 4.81 10.71 16.59
N GLU A 77 4.54 9.79 15.65
CA GLU A 77 5.58 8.90 15.11
C GLU A 77 5.97 9.24 13.65
N MET A 78 5.16 10.01 12.92
CA MET A 78 5.47 10.28 11.52
C MET A 78 6.39 11.48 11.33
N ALA A 79 7.42 11.27 10.52
CA ALA A 79 8.21 12.36 10.01
C ALA A 79 7.34 13.26 9.13
N ILE A 80 7.61 14.56 9.19
CA ILE A 80 7.04 15.56 8.28
C ILE A 80 8.20 16.10 7.47
N GLU A 81 8.04 16.10 6.15
CA GLU A 81 8.97 16.77 5.25
C GLU A 81 8.23 17.79 4.40
N GLU A 82 8.90 18.88 4.08
CA GLU A 82 8.34 19.93 3.23
C GLU A 82 8.66 19.63 1.76
N ILE A 83 7.64 19.75 0.91
CA ILE A 83 7.76 19.60 -0.54
C ILE A 83 7.53 20.98 -1.17
N PRO A 84 8.59 21.71 -1.53
CA PRO A 84 8.46 23.03 -2.14
C PRO A 84 7.89 22.91 -3.55
N LEU A 85 6.70 23.48 -3.78
CA LEU A 85 6.02 23.49 -5.08
C LEU A 85 5.44 24.87 -5.39
N THR A 86 5.28 25.18 -6.67
CA THR A 86 4.59 26.39 -7.15
C THR A 86 3.11 26.12 -7.30
N SER A 87 2.26 26.96 -6.71
CA SER A 87 0.80 26.92 -6.87
C SER A 87 0.35 27.63 -8.15
N HIS A 88 -0.67 27.08 -8.80
CA HIS A 88 -1.32 27.63 -9.99
C HIS A 88 -2.82 27.73 -9.78
N PHE A 89 -3.28 28.92 -9.38
CA PHE A 89 -4.68 29.20 -9.09
C PHE A 89 -5.59 28.86 -10.28
N GLN A 90 -6.59 28.01 -10.05
CA GLN A 90 -7.51 27.54 -11.11
C GLN A 90 -8.80 28.37 -11.23
N GLY A 91 -8.96 29.41 -10.42
CA GLY A 91 -10.19 30.18 -10.36
C GLY A 91 -11.25 29.59 -9.43
N THR A 92 -12.48 30.07 -9.61
CA THR A 92 -13.63 29.72 -8.77
C THR A 92 -14.69 29.02 -9.61
N LEU A 93 -15.37 28.03 -9.03
CA LEU A 93 -16.57 27.42 -9.62
C LEU A 93 -17.73 28.43 -9.59
N ALA A 94 -18.75 28.21 -10.45
CA ALA A 94 -19.97 29.02 -10.46
C ALA A 94 -20.69 29.05 -9.10
N SER A 95 -20.44 28.06 -8.23
CA SER A 95 -20.95 27.97 -6.86
C SER A 95 -20.20 28.85 -5.85
N GLY A 96 -19.20 29.63 -6.27
CA GLY A 96 -18.34 30.42 -5.39
C GLY A 96 -17.25 29.61 -4.67
N ARG A 97 -17.18 28.29 -4.87
CA ARG A 97 -16.12 27.44 -4.33
C ARG A 97 -14.83 27.57 -5.16
N VAL A 98 -13.70 27.80 -4.50
CA VAL A 98 -12.37 27.81 -5.14
C VAL A 98 -12.10 26.42 -5.73
N LYS A 99 -11.65 26.37 -6.99
CA LYS A 99 -11.17 25.12 -7.59
C LYS A 99 -9.85 24.72 -6.92
N PRO A 100 -9.57 23.43 -6.71
CA PRO A 100 -8.27 23.00 -6.21
C PRO A 100 -7.14 23.55 -7.09
N ASP A 101 -6.12 24.12 -6.45
CA ASP A 101 -4.94 24.60 -7.16
C ASP A 101 -4.22 23.43 -7.84
N LEU A 102 -3.64 23.72 -9.01
CA LEU A 102 -2.67 22.83 -9.63
C LEU A 102 -1.27 23.21 -9.16
N TRP A 103 -0.35 22.26 -9.22
CA TRP A 103 0.98 22.39 -8.67
C TRP A 103 2.05 21.99 -9.69
N SER A 104 3.24 22.54 -9.56
CA SER A 104 4.42 22.12 -10.32
C SER A 104 5.70 22.39 -9.54
N THR A 105 6.82 21.80 -9.95
CA THR A 105 8.12 22.08 -9.32
C THR A 105 8.67 23.46 -9.66
N LYS A 106 8.24 24.06 -10.78
CA LYS A 106 8.66 25.38 -11.28
C LYS A 106 7.47 26.11 -11.88
N ALA A 107 7.45 27.45 -11.79
CA ALA A 107 6.41 28.29 -12.38
C ALA A 107 6.21 28.10 -13.90
N THR A 108 7.27 27.69 -14.61
CA THR A 108 7.24 27.44 -16.05
C THR A 108 6.87 26.00 -16.43
N SER A 109 6.84 25.07 -15.46
CA SER A 109 6.48 23.68 -15.69
C SER A 109 4.97 23.52 -15.86
N ARG A 110 4.54 22.43 -16.50
CA ARG A 110 3.13 22.14 -16.70
C ARG A 110 2.44 21.88 -15.34
N PRO A 111 1.39 22.64 -14.97
CA PRO A 111 0.67 22.39 -13.72
C PRO A 111 -0.04 21.03 -13.74
N SER A 112 -0.01 20.33 -12.61
CA SER A 112 -0.63 19.02 -12.42
C SER A 112 -1.27 18.90 -11.02
N LYS A 113 -1.78 17.71 -10.67
CA LYS A 113 -2.28 17.47 -9.31
C LYS A 113 -1.13 17.47 -8.31
N VAL A 114 -1.44 17.73 -7.05
CA VAL A 114 -0.42 17.88 -5.98
C VAL A 114 0.47 16.64 -5.86
N GLU A 115 -0.10 15.44 -5.99
CA GLU A 115 0.62 14.16 -5.91
C GLU A 115 1.54 13.97 -7.12
N GLN A 116 1.10 14.37 -8.31
CA GLN A 116 1.90 14.30 -9.54
C GLN A 116 3.09 15.27 -9.49
N ALA A 117 2.87 16.48 -8.98
CA ALA A 117 3.92 17.48 -8.80
C ALA A 117 4.93 17.07 -7.72
N ALA A 118 4.46 16.42 -6.64
CA ALA A 118 5.34 15.83 -5.63
C ALA A 118 6.16 14.66 -6.21
N ALA A 119 5.56 13.81 -7.05
CA ALA A 119 6.29 12.76 -7.74
C ALA A 119 7.39 13.32 -8.67
N GLU A 120 7.09 14.40 -9.39
CA GLU A 120 8.09 15.13 -10.19
C GLU A 120 9.23 15.65 -9.31
N TYR A 121 8.91 16.29 -8.18
CA TYR A 121 9.92 16.77 -7.22
C TYR A 121 10.86 15.65 -6.75
N TYR A 122 10.33 14.51 -6.29
CA TYR A 122 11.18 13.41 -5.84
C TYR A 122 11.99 12.80 -6.99
N SER A 123 11.42 12.72 -8.19
CA SER A 123 12.13 12.26 -9.38
C SER A 123 13.29 13.18 -9.77
N GLU A 124 13.09 14.51 -9.74
CA GLU A 124 14.17 15.50 -9.95
C GLU A 124 15.27 15.41 -8.88
N ASN A 125 14.92 14.91 -7.67
CA ASN A 125 15.86 14.65 -6.57
C ASN A 125 16.48 13.24 -6.59
N GLY A 126 16.38 12.52 -7.71
CA GLY A 126 17.08 11.25 -7.92
C GLY A 126 16.42 10.04 -7.26
N PHE A 127 15.13 10.11 -6.97
CA PHE A 127 14.34 8.95 -6.55
C PHE A 127 13.61 8.32 -7.73
N TYR A 128 13.50 7.00 -7.72
CA TYR A 128 12.39 6.33 -8.38
C TYR A 128 11.12 6.61 -7.58
N VAL A 129 10.01 6.80 -8.30
CA VAL A 129 8.73 7.14 -7.68
C VAL A 129 7.66 6.22 -8.24
N ALA A 130 7.11 5.35 -7.40
CA ALA A 130 5.88 4.65 -7.67
C ALA A 130 4.72 5.45 -7.08
N ASN A 131 3.65 5.65 -7.86
CA ASN A 131 2.37 5.98 -7.24
C ASN A 131 1.92 4.69 -6.54
N VAL A 132 1.61 4.72 -5.25
CA VAL A 132 1.28 3.49 -4.52
C VAL A 132 -0.15 3.06 -4.84
N ASP A 133 -0.34 2.56 -6.04
CA ASP A 133 -1.04 1.29 -6.13
C ASP A 133 -0.02 0.22 -5.71
N ASP A 134 -0.47 -0.83 -5.05
CA ASP A 134 0.24 -2.05 -4.66
C ASP A 134 1.16 -2.69 -5.72
N PHE A 135 1.34 -2.09 -6.90
CA PHE A 135 2.11 -2.55 -8.04
C PHE A 135 3.49 -3.10 -7.69
N ILE A 136 4.36 -2.34 -7.01
CA ILE A 136 5.75 -2.80 -6.78
C ILE A 136 5.77 -4.00 -5.83
N SER A 137 5.15 -3.87 -4.66
CA SER A 137 5.10 -4.96 -3.66
C SER A 137 4.44 -6.20 -4.23
N LYS A 138 3.31 -6.05 -4.94
CA LYS A 138 2.59 -7.14 -5.61
C LYS A 138 3.38 -7.78 -6.74
N THR A 139 3.98 -6.99 -7.63
CA THR A 139 4.73 -7.51 -8.77
C THR A 139 5.94 -8.32 -8.29
N ILE A 140 6.64 -7.81 -7.28
CA ILE A 140 7.75 -8.54 -6.65
C ILE A 140 7.24 -9.80 -5.95
N ALA A 141 6.18 -9.72 -5.13
CA ALA A 141 5.64 -10.87 -4.41
C ALA A 141 5.15 -11.99 -5.35
N VAL A 142 4.46 -11.63 -6.43
CA VAL A 142 4.01 -12.58 -7.47
C VAL A 142 5.21 -13.21 -8.19
N SER A 143 6.24 -12.41 -8.50
CA SER A 143 7.46 -12.92 -9.14
C SER A 143 8.24 -13.87 -8.23
N VAL A 144 8.32 -13.59 -6.93
CA VAL A 144 8.91 -14.49 -5.92
C VAL A 144 8.13 -15.80 -5.87
N TYR A 145 6.81 -15.72 -5.82
CA TYR A 145 5.95 -16.91 -5.77
C TYR A 145 6.11 -17.78 -7.02
N LEU A 146 6.11 -17.18 -8.21
CA LEU A 146 6.32 -17.86 -9.49
C LEU A 146 7.70 -18.52 -9.56
N SER A 147 8.74 -17.82 -9.12
CA SER A 147 10.10 -18.37 -9.07
C SER A 147 10.20 -19.59 -8.15
N LYS A 148 9.48 -19.59 -7.02
CA LYS A 148 9.51 -20.69 -6.05
C LYS A 148 8.67 -21.91 -6.45
N TYR A 149 7.48 -21.69 -7.00
CA TYR A 149 6.48 -22.74 -7.20
C TYR A 149 6.21 -23.07 -8.68
N GLY A 150 6.80 -22.32 -9.60
CA GLY A 150 6.59 -22.47 -11.04
C GLY A 150 5.27 -21.87 -11.52
N GLN A 151 5.13 -21.85 -12.85
CA GLN A 151 4.02 -21.20 -13.56
C GLN A 151 2.65 -21.80 -13.21
N GLU A 152 2.54 -23.14 -13.15
CA GLU A 152 1.27 -23.86 -12.94
C GLU A 152 0.59 -23.47 -11.61
N LYS A 153 1.37 -23.17 -10.57
CA LYS A 153 0.85 -22.70 -9.27
C LYS A 153 0.70 -21.18 -9.19
N GLY A 154 1.55 -20.43 -9.89
CA GLY A 154 1.58 -18.96 -9.80
C GLY A 154 0.61 -18.23 -10.72
N GLU A 155 0.09 -18.86 -11.78
CA GLU A 155 -0.94 -18.26 -12.65
C GLU A 155 -2.21 -17.86 -11.88
N ASN A 156 -2.57 -18.60 -10.83
CA ASN A 156 -3.69 -18.25 -9.94
C ASN A 156 -3.42 -16.96 -9.12
N LEU A 157 -2.15 -16.62 -8.87
CA LEU A 157 -1.76 -15.38 -8.20
C LEU A 157 -1.72 -14.19 -9.17
N ILE A 158 -1.38 -14.44 -10.44
CA ILE A 158 -1.44 -13.44 -11.53
C ILE A 158 -2.91 -13.12 -11.89
N ALA A 159 -3.76 -14.15 -11.99
CA ALA A 159 -5.16 -14.04 -12.41
C ALA A 159 -6.11 -13.69 -11.25
N GLY A 160 -5.78 -14.08 -10.02
CA GLY A 160 -6.53 -13.82 -8.81
C GLY A 160 -5.93 -12.65 -8.04
N ILE A 161 -6.56 -11.48 -8.13
CA ILE A 161 -6.20 -10.24 -7.41
C ILE A 161 -6.16 -10.42 -5.88
N PHE A 162 -6.66 -11.55 -5.38
CA PHE A 162 -6.67 -11.89 -3.98
C PHE A 162 -6.06 -13.29 -3.80
N PRO A 163 -4.84 -13.39 -3.24
CA PRO A 163 -4.32 -14.68 -2.82
C PRO A 163 -5.27 -15.27 -1.78
N THR A 164 -5.52 -16.56 -1.87
CA THR A 164 -6.19 -17.31 -0.81
C THR A 164 -5.36 -17.28 0.46
N ASN A 165 -5.97 -17.51 1.63
CA ASN A 165 -5.22 -17.61 2.88
C ASN A 165 -4.10 -18.67 2.79
N GLY A 166 -4.33 -19.77 2.06
CA GLY A 166 -3.29 -20.79 1.81
C GLY A 166 -2.08 -20.23 1.06
N GLN A 167 -2.30 -19.45 -0.01
CA GLN A 167 -1.22 -18.80 -0.76
C GLN A 167 -0.49 -17.74 0.06
N ILE A 168 -1.20 -17.04 0.96
CA ILE A 168 -0.57 -16.13 1.91
C ILE A 168 0.36 -16.87 2.88
N HIS A 169 -0.07 -18.01 3.43
CA HIS A 169 0.80 -18.83 4.27
C HIS A 169 2.01 -19.37 3.50
N GLU A 170 1.83 -19.79 2.25
CA GLU A 170 2.94 -20.23 1.39
C GLU A 170 3.96 -19.12 1.18
N LEU A 171 3.52 -17.90 0.87
CA LEU A 171 4.38 -16.71 0.77
C LEU A 171 5.11 -16.40 2.09
N ASP A 172 4.40 -16.44 3.21
CA ASP A 172 4.97 -16.15 4.54
C ASP A 172 6.06 -17.16 4.92
N ASN A 173 5.89 -18.42 4.51
CA ASN A 173 6.86 -19.51 4.71
C ASN A 173 8.09 -19.43 3.81
N ILE A 174 8.15 -18.51 2.84
CA ILE A 174 9.37 -18.27 2.05
C ILE A 174 10.35 -17.46 2.91
N GLN A 175 11.19 -18.20 3.64
CA GLN A 175 12.24 -17.64 4.50
C GLN A 175 13.56 -17.44 3.73
N ASP A 176 13.90 -18.40 2.85
CA ASP A 176 15.09 -18.32 2.02
C ASP A 176 14.77 -17.72 0.64
N LEU A 177 15.15 -16.46 0.46
CA LEU A 177 15.03 -15.71 -0.78
C LEU A 177 16.30 -15.76 -1.64
N SER A 178 17.38 -16.39 -1.17
CA SER A 178 18.67 -16.40 -1.88
C SER A 178 18.64 -17.15 -3.21
N LEU A 179 17.69 -18.09 -3.35
CA LEU A 179 17.49 -18.91 -4.55
C LEU A 179 16.38 -18.36 -5.47
N VAL A 180 15.78 -17.22 -5.13
CA VAL A 180 14.66 -16.64 -5.88
C VAL A 180 15.20 -15.68 -6.93
N SER A 181 15.20 -16.11 -8.19
CA SER A 181 15.44 -15.21 -9.33
C SER A 181 14.12 -14.60 -9.78
N ILE A 182 13.85 -13.37 -9.36
CA ILE A 182 12.63 -12.66 -9.77
C ILE A 182 12.72 -12.12 -11.21
N GLU A 183 13.92 -11.92 -11.75
CA GLU A 183 14.14 -11.23 -13.03
C GLU A 183 13.41 -11.90 -14.19
N GLU A 184 13.47 -13.23 -14.25
CA GLU A 184 12.77 -14.06 -15.23
C GLU A 184 11.25 -13.87 -15.19
N TRP A 185 10.70 -13.58 -14.01
CA TRP A 185 9.27 -13.53 -13.75
C TRP A 185 8.67 -12.12 -13.74
N LEU A 186 9.49 -11.08 -13.62
CA LEU A 186 9.03 -9.70 -13.61
C LEU A 186 8.28 -9.34 -14.89
N ARG A 187 8.88 -9.61 -16.06
CA ARG A 187 8.28 -9.24 -17.35
C ARG A 187 6.95 -9.98 -17.59
N PRO A 188 6.85 -11.32 -17.44
CA PRO A 188 5.57 -12.02 -17.54
C PRO A 188 4.52 -11.47 -16.56
N THR A 189 4.91 -11.18 -15.32
CA THR A 189 4.01 -10.63 -14.29
C THR A 189 3.47 -9.26 -14.69
N ILE A 190 4.33 -8.36 -15.16
CA ILE A 190 3.94 -7.00 -15.59
C ILE A 190 3.02 -7.05 -16.81
N ILE A 191 3.31 -7.91 -17.78
CA ILE A 191 2.43 -8.11 -18.96
C ILE A 191 1.06 -8.63 -18.50
N GLY A 192 1.03 -9.59 -17.58
CA GLY A 192 -0.23 -10.08 -16.99
C GLY A 192 -1.03 -8.97 -16.29
N ALA A 193 -0.35 -8.08 -15.55
CA ALA A 193 -0.98 -6.94 -14.89
C ALA A 193 -1.56 -5.92 -15.91
N ILE A 194 -0.84 -5.65 -17.00
CA ILE A 194 -1.32 -4.78 -18.09
C ILE A 194 -2.54 -5.42 -18.78
N ASP A 195 -2.54 -6.72 -18.99
CA ASP A 195 -3.67 -7.45 -19.56
C ASP A 195 -4.89 -7.39 -18.67
N TYR A 196 -4.70 -7.60 -17.37
CA TYR A 196 -5.74 -7.45 -16.38
C TYR A 196 -6.32 -6.03 -16.39
N PHE A 197 -5.45 -5.02 -16.32
CA PHE A 197 -5.85 -3.60 -16.42
C PHE A 197 -6.61 -3.34 -17.71
N SER A 198 -6.16 -3.88 -18.84
CA SER A 198 -6.80 -3.68 -20.14
C SER A 198 -8.23 -4.22 -20.21
N ARG A 199 -8.53 -5.31 -19.48
CA ARG A 199 -9.87 -5.88 -19.39
C ARG A 199 -10.78 -5.11 -18.43
N HIS A 200 -10.21 -4.49 -17.38
CA HIS A 200 -10.96 -3.86 -16.29
C HIS A 200 -10.87 -2.32 -16.27
N ALA A 201 -10.14 -1.74 -17.21
CA ALA A 201 -9.90 -0.30 -17.39
C ALA A 201 -11.17 0.56 -17.50
N ALA A 202 -12.34 -0.06 -17.69
CA ALA A 202 -13.58 0.62 -18.01
C ALA A 202 -14.02 1.67 -16.98
N SER A 203 -13.68 1.46 -15.71
CA SER A 203 -13.97 2.38 -14.59
C SER A 203 -13.03 3.58 -14.51
N HIS A 204 -11.90 3.56 -15.21
CA HIS A 204 -10.82 4.55 -15.06
C HIS A 204 -10.83 5.67 -16.11
N PHE A 205 -11.67 5.55 -17.15
CA PHE A 205 -11.66 6.44 -18.30
C PHE A 205 -13.00 7.19 -18.48
N ASN A 206 -12.93 8.39 -19.05
CA ASN A 206 -14.11 9.17 -19.39
C ASN A 206 -14.93 8.50 -20.52
N LYS A 207 -16.18 8.94 -20.70
CA LYS A 207 -17.12 8.33 -21.66
C LYS A 207 -16.58 8.27 -23.09
N ASP A 208 -15.86 9.30 -23.53
CA ASP A 208 -15.34 9.38 -24.91
C ASP A 208 -14.18 8.42 -25.13
N THR A 209 -13.24 8.36 -24.17
CA THR A 209 -12.13 7.39 -24.18
C THR A 209 -12.68 5.97 -24.15
N MET A 210 -13.71 5.71 -23.34
CA MET A 210 -14.40 4.43 -23.29
C MET A 210 -15.07 4.06 -24.61
N ALA A 211 -15.75 5.00 -25.26
CA ALA A 211 -16.38 4.79 -26.56
C ALA A 211 -15.34 4.47 -27.65
N ARG A 212 -14.17 5.11 -27.59
CA ARG A 212 -13.04 4.83 -28.50
C ARG A 212 -12.45 3.44 -28.23
N MET A 213 -12.19 3.09 -26.97
CA MET A 213 -11.61 1.79 -26.58
C MET A 213 -12.51 0.61 -26.95
N ARG A 214 -13.84 0.77 -26.88
CA ARG A 214 -14.80 -0.28 -27.30
C ARG A 214 -14.72 -0.65 -28.78
N LYS A 215 -14.13 0.21 -29.61
CA LYS A 215 -13.96 -0.02 -31.05
C LYS A 215 -12.57 -0.55 -31.42
N MET A 216 -11.64 -0.57 -30.47
CA MET A 216 -10.29 -1.08 -30.68
C MET A 216 -10.28 -2.61 -30.61
N LYS A 217 -9.41 -3.25 -31.40
CA LYS A 217 -9.07 -4.67 -31.18
C LYS A 217 -8.26 -4.80 -29.89
N GLU A 218 -8.23 -5.99 -29.29
CA GLU A 218 -7.53 -6.21 -28.01
C GLU A 218 -6.04 -5.85 -28.06
N GLU A 219 -5.35 -6.13 -29.17
CA GLU A 219 -3.93 -5.76 -29.36
C GLU A 219 -3.73 -4.24 -29.43
N GLU A 220 -4.59 -3.54 -30.18
CA GLU A 220 -4.58 -2.07 -30.27
C GLU A 220 -4.88 -1.44 -28.91
N LYS A 221 -5.83 -2.01 -28.18
CA LYS A 221 -6.20 -1.59 -26.83
C LYS A 221 -5.03 -1.77 -25.85
N ARG A 222 -4.34 -2.92 -25.89
CA ARG A 222 -3.15 -3.19 -25.08
C ARG A 222 -2.05 -2.17 -25.39
N SER A 223 -1.77 -1.91 -26.66
CA SER A 223 -0.76 -0.91 -27.08
C SER A 223 -1.11 0.50 -26.60
N PHE A 224 -2.39 0.89 -26.71
CA PHE A 224 -2.87 2.19 -26.23
C PHE A 224 -2.80 2.34 -24.70
N LEU A 225 -3.12 1.29 -23.95
CA LEU A 225 -3.18 1.32 -22.49
C LEU A 225 -1.82 1.12 -21.81
N THR A 226 -0.86 0.47 -22.48
CA THR A 226 0.44 0.16 -21.88
C THR A 226 1.15 1.40 -21.34
N PRO A 227 1.32 2.52 -22.11
CA PRO A 227 1.98 3.71 -21.58
C PRO A 227 1.22 4.35 -20.40
N LEU A 228 -0.11 4.30 -20.42
CA LEU A 228 -0.95 4.83 -19.34
C LEU A 228 -0.80 4.02 -18.06
N PHE A 229 -0.76 2.69 -18.18
CA PHE A 229 -0.48 1.79 -17.07
C PHE A 229 0.93 2.02 -16.52
N CYS A 230 1.94 2.11 -17.41
CA CYS A 230 3.32 2.30 -17.01
C CYS A 230 3.50 3.60 -16.22
N GLN A 231 3.00 4.72 -16.75
CA GLN A 231 3.09 6.02 -16.08
C GLN A 231 2.29 6.06 -14.77
N ARG A 232 1.17 5.33 -14.69
CA ARG A 232 0.40 5.19 -13.44
C ARG A 232 1.19 4.41 -12.40
N ALA A 233 1.81 3.30 -12.77
CA ALA A 233 2.57 2.44 -11.86
C ALA A 233 3.86 3.11 -11.38
N ILE A 234 4.65 3.67 -12.30
CA ILE A 234 5.93 4.31 -12.02
C ILE A 234 5.98 5.66 -12.76
N PHE A 235 6.25 6.72 -12.01
CA PHE A 235 6.42 8.05 -12.58
C PHE A 235 7.50 8.04 -13.68
N ASN A 236 7.21 8.69 -14.81
CA ASN A 236 8.05 8.71 -16.01
C ASN A 236 8.25 7.38 -16.77
N ALA A 237 7.72 6.24 -16.31
CA ALA A 237 7.78 5.00 -17.08
C ALA A 237 6.88 5.07 -18.32
N LYS A 238 7.42 4.66 -19.46
CA LYS A 238 6.77 4.73 -20.78
C LYS A 238 6.40 3.37 -21.32
N ASN A 239 7.09 2.32 -20.88
CA ASN A 239 6.98 0.98 -21.43
C ASN A 239 7.25 -0.10 -20.36
N VAL A 240 7.10 -1.36 -20.75
CA VAL A 240 7.32 -2.53 -19.88
C VAL A 240 8.77 -2.61 -19.39
N ASP A 241 9.76 -2.23 -20.21
CA ASP A 241 11.17 -2.30 -19.83
C ASP A 241 11.49 -1.31 -18.72
N ASP A 242 10.91 -0.12 -18.74
CA ASP A 242 11.03 0.87 -17.66
C ASP A 242 10.47 0.31 -16.33
N LEU A 243 9.34 -0.41 -16.39
CA LEU A 243 8.74 -1.05 -15.21
C LEU A 243 9.60 -2.20 -14.69
N VAL A 244 10.14 -3.04 -15.57
CA VAL A 244 11.07 -4.12 -15.19
C VAL A 244 12.30 -3.53 -14.53
N ALA A 245 12.91 -2.50 -15.12
CA ALA A 245 14.07 -1.82 -14.57
C ALA A 245 13.78 -1.20 -13.19
N ALA A 246 12.62 -0.56 -13.01
CA ALA A 246 12.20 -0.01 -11.73
C ALA A 246 12.01 -1.12 -10.66
N CYS A 247 11.36 -2.23 -11.01
CA CYS A 247 11.19 -3.37 -10.10
C CYS A 247 12.53 -4.03 -9.70
N LEU A 248 13.45 -4.22 -10.66
CA LEU A 248 14.79 -4.73 -10.39
C LEU A 248 15.57 -3.77 -9.49
N HIS A 249 15.52 -2.47 -9.78
CA HIS A 249 16.16 -1.47 -8.94
C HIS A 249 15.57 -1.48 -7.53
N ALA A 250 14.25 -1.62 -7.38
CA ALA A 250 13.60 -1.73 -6.08
C ALA A 250 14.07 -2.99 -5.33
N ALA A 251 14.09 -4.15 -5.98
CA ALA A 251 14.52 -5.41 -5.37
C ALA A 251 15.99 -5.41 -4.92
N ASN A 252 16.84 -4.62 -5.58
CA ASN A 252 18.26 -4.47 -5.22
C ASN A 252 18.49 -3.54 -4.02
N HIS A 253 17.55 -2.64 -3.71
CA HIS A 253 17.75 -1.58 -2.70
C HIS A 253 16.71 -1.60 -1.57
N VAL A 254 15.63 -2.33 -1.76
CA VAL A 254 14.57 -2.57 -0.76
C VAL A 254 14.59 -4.06 -0.50
N PRO A 255 14.69 -4.51 0.76
CA PRO A 255 14.68 -5.94 1.06
C PRO A 255 13.46 -6.61 0.43
N VAL A 256 13.66 -7.65 -0.38
CA VAL A 256 12.57 -8.37 -1.05
C VAL A 256 11.54 -8.87 -0.04
N ARG A 257 12.00 -9.31 1.15
CA ARG A 257 11.13 -9.69 2.26
C ARG A 257 10.19 -8.58 2.70
N THR A 258 10.66 -7.33 2.75
CA THR A 258 9.81 -6.16 3.06
C THR A 258 8.67 -6.03 2.06
N MET A 259 8.94 -6.18 0.77
CA MET A 259 7.91 -6.09 -0.29
C MET A 259 6.88 -7.21 -0.19
N LEU A 260 7.33 -8.44 0.11
CA LEU A 260 6.48 -9.58 0.40
C LEU A 260 5.60 -9.34 1.62
N ASP A 261 6.17 -8.84 2.71
CA ASP A 261 5.45 -8.59 3.96
C ASP A 261 4.38 -7.51 3.79
N ILE A 262 4.66 -6.43 3.04
CA ILE A 262 3.65 -5.43 2.68
C ILE A 262 2.49 -6.11 1.94
N TYR A 263 2.79 -6.89 0.90
CA TYR A 263 1.77 -7.57 0.10
C TYR A 263 0.94 -8.55 0.94
N ILE A 264 1.59 -9.36 1.79
CA ILE A 264 0.92 -10.29 2.71
C ILE A 264 -0.03 -9.52 3.62
N ARG A 265 0.47 -8.48 4.29
CA ARG A 265 -0.31 -7.73 5.28
C ARG A 265 -1.49 -7.00 4.64
N GLU A 266 -1.32 -6.38 3.46
CA GLU A 266 -2.43 -5.74 2.74
C GLU A 266 -3.58 -6.72 2.45
N ASN A 267 -3.25 -7.96 2.09
CA ASN A 267 -4.22 -9.01 1.82
C ASN A 267 -4.85 -9.57 3.11
N VAL A 268 -4.04 -9.90 4.11
CA VAL A 268 -4.49 -10.37 5.43
C VAL A 268 -5.45 -9.40 6.09
N PHE A 269 -5.07 -8.12 6.15
CA PHE A 269 -5.87 -7.09 6.79
C PHE A 269 -6.94 -6.54 5.83
N SER A 270 -6.93 -6.90 4.55
CA SER A 270 -7.87 -6.39 3.55
C SER A 270 -7.94 -4.85 3.56
N ILE A 271 -6.80 -4.18 3.79
CA ILE A 271 -6.71 -2.71 3.81
C ILE A 271 -6.46 -2.26 2.37
N ARG A 272 -7.49 -1.65 1.76
CA ARG A 272 -7.47 -1.19 0.35
C ARG A 272 -7.57 0.32 0.20
N SER A 273 -7.51 1.05 1.31
CA SER A 273 -7.65 2.50 1.35
C SER A 273 -6.71 3.09 2.39
N GLY A 274 -6.32 4.34 2.20
CA GLY A 274 -5.31 4.97 3.05
C GLY A 274 -3.88 4.51 2.74
N ILE A 275 -3.69 3.86 1.59
CA ILE A 275 -2.36 3.61 1.04
C ILE A 275 -1.73 4.99 0.76
N PRO A 276 -0.47 5.22 1.19
CA PRO A 276 0.24 6.48 0.92
C PRO A 276 0.28 6.81 -0.57
N ASP A 277 0.31 8.08 -0.94
CA ASP A 277 0.29 8.47 -2.36
C ASP A 277 1.52 7.98 -3.13
N LEU A 278 2.72 8.05 -2.53
CA LEU A 278 3.97 7.70 -3.19
C LEU A 278 4.80 6.68 -2.39
N PHE A 279 5.50 5.80 -3.12
CA PHE A 279 6.59 5.00 -2.62
C PHE A 279 7.84 5.40 -3.39
N ILE A 280 8.83 5.92 -2.68
CA ILE A 280 10.05 6.45 -3.28
C ILE A 280 11.25 5.63 -2.81
N TRP A 281 12.20 5.40 -3.72
CA TRP A 281 13.44 4.71 -3.39
C TRP A 281 14.60 5.14 -4.30
N ASN A 282 15.80 4.99 -3.79
CA ASN A 282 17.04 5.09 -4.53
C ASN A 282 18.10 4.19 -3.86
N GLU A 283 19.37 4.36 -4.24
CA GLU A 283 20.46 3.55 -3.69
C GLU A 283 20.70 3.75 -2.18
N LYS A 284 20.25 4.87 -1.62
CA LYS A 284 20.54 5.27 -0.24
C LYS A 284 19.40 5.03 0.74
N SER A 285 18.16 5.09 0.25
CA SER A 285 16.98 5.05 1.12
C SER A 285 15.72 4.71 0.34
N PHE A 286 14.70 4.24 1.06
CA PHE A 286 13.33 4.13 0.57
C PHE A 286 12.36 4.63 1.64
N ARG A 287 11.20 5.15 1.24
CA ARG A 287 10.12 5.54 2.16
C ARG A 287 8.77 5.68 1.46
N PHE A 288 7.72 5.59 2.27
CA PHE A 288 6.36 5.89 1.87
C PHE A 288 6.02 7.34 2.19
N ILE A 289 5.41 8.04 1.23
CA ILE A 289 5.02 9.45 1.35
C ILE A 289 3.51 9.57 1.16
N GLU A 290 2.85 10.14 2.15
CA GLU A 290 1.50 10.66 2.02
C GLU A 290 1.59 12.17 1.74
N VAL A 291 1.18 12.59 0.55
CA VAL A 291 1.30 13.97 0.06
C VAL A 291 0.10 14.78 0.52
N LYS A 292 0.37 15.88 1.24
CA LYS A 292 -0.68 16.77 1.75
C LYS A 292 -0.53 18.16 1.19
N SER A 293 -1.54 18.60 0.44
CA SER A 293 -1.69 20.03 0.09
C SER A 293 -1.80 20.88 1.38
N PRO A 294 -1.55 22.21 1.32
CA PRO A 294 -1.52 23.07 2.52
C PRO A 294 -2.81 23.05 3.38
N ARG A 295 -3.94 22.67 2.77
CA ARG A 295 -5.25 22.60 3.45
C ARG A 295 -5.72 21.18 3.72
N ASP A 296 -5.01 20.16 3.25
CA ASP A 296 -5.35 18.77 3.49
C ASP A 296 -4.73 18.26 4.80
N ARG A 297 -5.34 17.23 5.39
CA ARG A 297 -4.91 16.62 6.65
C ARG A 297 -4.90 15.10 6.53
N PRO A 298 -4.02 14.41 7.27
CA PRO A 298 -4.04 12.95 7.33
C PRO A 298 -5.42 12.40 7.73
N GLN A 299 -5.84 11.36 7.02
CA GLN A 299 -7.12 10.68 7.20
C GLN A 299 -6.95 9.45 8.09
N LEU A 300 -8.07 9.01 8.70
CA LEU A 300 -8.05 7.87 9.63
C LEU A 300 -7.64 6.55 8.96
N ASN A 301 -8.03 6.32 7.70
CA ASN A 301 -7.60 5.14 6.94
C ASN A 301 -6.07 5.13 6.70
N GLN A 302 -5.43 6.29 6.54
CA GLN A 302 -3.97 6.41 6.44
C GLN A 302 -3.30 6.03 7.77
N ALA A 303 -3.93 6.40 8.89
CA ALA A 303 -3.54 5.94 10.23
C ALA A 303 -3.56 4.42 10.34
N TYR A 304 -4.61 3.80 9.81
CA TYR A 304 -4.73 2.35 9.83
C TYR A 304 -3.71 1.67 8.95
N PHE A 305 -3.48 2.18 7.74
CA PHE A 305 -2.46 1.63 6.86
C PHE A 305 -1.09 1.66 7.53
N TYR A 306 -0.69 2.80 8.11
CA TYR A 306 0.56 2.89 8.85
C TYR A 306 0.61 1.91 10.02
N ARG A 307 -0.41 1.91 10.89
CA ARG A 307 -0.43 1.11 12.12
C ARG A 307 -0.30 -0.38 11.85
N TYR A 308 -0.97 -0.91 10.83
CA TYR A 308 -1.02 -2.36 10.59
C TYR A 308 -0.08 -2.84 9.50
N ILE A 309 0.31 -1.99 8.55
CA ILE A 309 1.14 -2.43 7.43
C ILE A 309 2.58 -2.00 7.67
N LEU A 310 2.84 -0.71 7.84
CA LEU A 310 4.20 -0.18 7.78
C LEU A 310 4.93 -0.20 9.12
N ARG A 311 4.26 0.22 10.20
CA ARG A 311 4.86 0.33 11.54
C ARG A 311 5.39 -1.00 12.08
N PRO A 312 4.67 -2.14 11.97
CA PRO A 312 5.17 -3.43 12.47
C PRO A 312 6.38 -3.94 11.68
N LEU A 313 6.54 -3.47 10.45
CA LEU A 313 7.69 -3.76 9.59
C LEU A 313 8.83 -2.76 9.76
N GLY A 314 8.69 -1.77 10.67
CA GLY A 314 9.67 -0.73 10.90
C GLY A 314 9.89 0.19 9.70
N LEU A 315 8.91 0.30 8.79
CA LEU A 315 9.07 1.02 7.54
C LEU A 315 8.81 2.53 7.70
N PRO A 316 9.64 3.38 7.09
CA PRO A 316 9.47 4.82 7.17
C PRO A 316 8.22 5.27 6.40
N PHE A 317 7.37 6.03 7.10
CA PHE A 317 6.22 6.73 6.53
C PHE A 317 6.32 8.20 6.87
N THR A 318 6.22 9.04 5.84
CA THR A 318 6.43 10.49 5.94
C THR A 318 5.22 11.23 5.42
N ILE A 319 4.81 12.28 6.12
CA ILE A 319 3.85 13.25 5.59
C ILE A 319 4.62 14.27 4.75
N GLY A 320 4.45 14.20 3.44
CA GLY A 320 4.99 15.18 2.50
C GLY A 320 4.09 16.40 2.43
N LYS A 321 4.38 17.42 3.24
CA LYS A 321 3.58 18.64 3.31
C LYS A 321 4.02 19.60 2.22
N VAL A 322 3.13 19.90 1.29
CA VAL A 322 3.40 20.89 0.24
C VAL A 322 3.45 22.29 0.85
N VAL A 323 4.51 23.01 0.52
CA VAL A 323 4.72 24.42 0.87
C VAL A 323 4.90 25.23 -0.41
N GLU A 324 4.39 26.45 -0.40
CA GLU A 324 4.50 27.35 -1.55
C GLU A 324 5.94 27.88 -1.64
N ASN A 325 6.53 27.69 -2.82
CA ASN A 325 7.93 28.00 -3.13
C ASN A 325 8.16 29.48 -3.46
#